data_AF-A0A368H8A0-F1
#
_entry.id   AF-A0A368H8A0-F1
#
_cell.length_a   1.000
_cell.length_b   1.000
_cell.length_c   1.000
_cell.angle_alpha   90.00
_cell.angle_beta   90.00
_cell.angle_gamma   90.00
#
_symmetry.space_group_name_H-M   'P 1'
#
loop_
_entity.id
_entity.type
_entity.pdbx_description
1 polymer ?
#
loop_
_entity_poly.entity_id
_entity_poly.type
_entity_poly.pdbx_seq_one_letter_code
_entity_poly.pdbx_strand_id
1 'polypeptide(L)'
;MHNFFDMPNLPSIRPSFLSPFTDKMNFVERTINFITARIADSISEHITSKYEKVWERHGALPKMEDYRTKINYLLSNSDEFLHFPQPTTAKIVHIGGITIPETSKLTEDFRELMERKDRAGVVYISLGSLVPTTRQLKFWK
;
A
#
# COMPACT_ATOMS: atom_id res chain seq x y z
N MET A 1 -5.11 -0.40 -10.11
CA MET A 1 -5.31 0.94 -9.50
C MET A 1 -4.96 2.11 -10.42
N HIS A 2 -4.09 1.98 -11.43
CA HIS A 2 -3.58 3.15 -12.16
C HIS A 2 -4.56 3.73 -13.20
N ASN A 3 -5.49 2.92 -13.71
CA ASN A 3 -6.56 3.41 -14.60
C ASN A 3 -7.70 4.15 -13.85
N PHE A 4 -7.58 4.38 -12.54
CA PHE A 4 -8.66 5.03 -11.77
C PHE A 4 -8.66 6.56 -11.88
N PHE A 5 -7.57 7.19 -12.33
CA PHE A 5 -7.39 8.66 -12.29
C PHE A 5 -6.77 9.25 -13.55
N ASP A 6 -7.04 8.67 -14.73
CA ASP A 6 -6.47 9.11 -16.01
C ASP A 6 -4.94 9.06 -16.07
N MET A 7 -4.31 8.25 -15.20
CA MET A 7 -2.87 8.08 -15.15
C MET A 7 -2.46 6.91 -16.06
N PRO A 8 -1.57 7.10 -17.04
CA PRO A 8 -1.18 6.02 -17.94
C PRO A 8 -0.43 4.93 -17.17
N ASN A 9 -0.85 3.68 -17.34
CA ASN A 9 -0.12 2.53 -16.83
C ASN A 9 1.03 2.17 -17.79
N LEU A 10 2.28 2.38 -17.36
CA LEU A 10 3.48 2.15 -18.16
C LEU A 10 4.33 0.99 -17.60
N PRO A 11 3.95 -0.28 -17.88
CA PRO A 11 4.69 -1.45 -17.40
C PRO A 11 6.08 -1.61 -18.02
N SER A 12 6.45 -0.79 -19.01
CA SER A 12 7.81 -0.78 -19.56
C SER A 12 8.80 0.03 -18.70
N ILE A 13 8.31 0.89 -17.81
CA ILE A 13 9.13 1.73 -16.93
C ILE A 13 8.93 1.31 -15.49
N ARG A 14 7.69 0.99 -15.11
CA ARG A 14 7.34 0.67 -13.74
C ARG A 14 7.23 -0.84 -13.55
N PRO A 15 7.88 -1.42 -12.53
CA PRO A 15 7.71 -2.83 -12.22
C PRO A 15 6.27 -3.12 -11.77
N SER A 16 5.74 -4.25 -12.24
CA SER A 16 4.46 -4.78 -11.79
C SER A 16 4.54 -5.20 -10.33
N PHE A 17 3.43 -5.14 -9.60
CA PHE A 17 3.36 -5.58 -8.21
C PHE A 17 3.78 -7.06 -8.02
N LEU A 18 3.54 -7.90 -9.02
CA LEU A 18 3.91 -9.32 -8.99
C LEU A 18 5.30 -9.60 -9.58
N SER A 19 6.06 -8.57 -9.93
CA SER A 19 7.36 -8.67 -10.57
C SER A 19 8.49 -8.41 -9.56
N PRO A 20 9.61 -9.16 -9.62
CA PRO A 20 10.79 -8.89 -8.80
C PRO A 20 11.67 -7.77 -9.36
N PHE A 21 11.30 -7.15 -10.49
CA PHE A 21 12.14 -6.15 -11.16
C PHE A 21 12.06 -4.76 -10.49
N THR A 22 12.98 -3.89 -10.89
CA THR A 22 13.03 -2.47 -10.48
C THR A 22 12.58 -1.56 -11.62
N ASP A 23 12.68 -0.24 -11.46
CA ASP A 23 12.53 0.76 -12.53
C ASP A 23 13.60 0.64 -13.63
N LYS A 24 14.68 -0.09 -13.36
CA LYS A 24 15.74 -0.41 -14.32
C LYS A 24 15.52 -1.81 -14.88
N MET A 25 15.00 -1.87 -16.11
CA MET A 25 14.73 -3.11 -16.84
C MET A 25 15.26 -3.05 -18.27
N ASN A 26 15.88 -4.14 -18.72
CA ASN A 26 16.19 -4.37 -20.13
C ASN A 26 14.94 -4.76 -20.95
N PHE A 27 15.06 -4.90 -22.26
CA PHE A 27 13.92 -5.18 -23.14
C PHE A 27 13.16 -6.47 -22.79
N VAL A 28 13.88 -7.55 -22.45
CA VAL A 28 13.27 -8.83 -22.10
C VAL A 28 12.54 -8.74 -20.76
N GLU A 29 13.18 -8.12 -19.76
CA GLU A 29 12.58 -7.86 -18.45
C GLU A 29 11.32 -7.00 -18.58
N ARG A 30 11.33 -5.95 -19.41
CA ARG A 30 10.15 -5.12 -19.71
C ARG A 30 9.02 -5.93 -20.33
N THR A 31 9.35 -6.87 -21.22
CA THR A 31 8.35 -7.76 -21.85
C THR A 31 7.73 -8.70 -20.83
N ILE A 32 8.54 -9.32 -19.97
CA ILE A 32 8.07 -10.17 -18.88
C ILE A 32 7.22 -9.35 -17.89
N ASN A 33 7.67 -8.15 -17.56
CA ASN A 33 6.96 -7.24 -16.67
C ASN A 33 5.60 -6.82 -17.23
N PHE A 34 5.52 -6.56 -18.54
CA PHE A 34 4.26 -6.28 -19.25
C PHE A 34 3.28 -7.44 -19.14
N ILE A 35 3.72 -8.67 -19.41
CA ILE A 35 2.87 -9.87 -19.30
C ILE A 35 2.39 -10.03 -17.85
N THR A 36 3.30 -9.89 -16.90
CA THR A 36 3.03 -9.99 -15.46
C THR A 36 2.05 -8.91 -14.99
N ALA A 37 2.16 -7.68 -15.50
CA ALA A 37 1.22 -6.61 -15.22
C ALA A 37 -0.20 -6.93 -15.71
N ARG A 38 -0.35 -7.50 -16.92
CA ARG A 38 -1.67 -7.91 -17.43
C ARG A 38 -2.31 -9.02 -16.61
N ILE A 39 -1.51 -9.98 -16.15
CA ILE A 39 -1.98 -11.02 -15.23
C ILE A 39 -2.44 -10.41 -13.90
N ALA A 40 -1.64 -9.48 -13.35
CA ALA A 40 -1.98 -8.78 -12.11
C ALA A 40 -3.28 -7.96 -12.23
N ASP A 41 -3.50 -7.29 -13.36
CA ASP A 41 -4.74 -6.55 -13.63
C ASP A 41 -5.96 -7.49 -13.64
N SER A 42 -5.86 -8.63 -14.34
CA SER A 42 -6.93 -9.64 -14.37
C SER A 42 -7.25 -10.20 -12.98
N ILE A 43 -6.22 -10.50 -12.17
CA ILE A 43 -6.39 -10.93 -10.77
C ILE A 43 -7.06 -9.82 -9.95
N SER A 44 -6.63 -8.58 -10.12
CA SER A 44 -7.18 -7.43 -9.41
C SER A 44 -8.66 -7.23 -9.72
N GLU A 45 -9.07 -7.34 -10.98
CA GLU A 45 -10.47 -7.27 -11.39
C GLU A 45 -11.29 -8.42 -10.78
N HIS A 46 -10.77 -9.64 -10.81
CA HIS A 46 -11.44 -10.80 -10.21
C HIS A 46 -11.64 -10.61 -8.69
N ILE A 47 -10.61 -10.15 -7.98
CA ILE A 47 -10.69 -9.88 -6.54
C ILE A 47 -11.69 -8.74 -6.27
N THR A 48 -11.63 -7.67 -7.06
CA THR A 48 -12.54 -6.52 -6.93
C THR A 48 -13.99 -6.95 -7.08
N SER A 49 -14.32 -7.77 -8.07
CA SER A 49 -15.69 -8.27 -8.28
C SER A 49 -16.23 -9.08 -7.10
N LYS A 50 -15.35 -9.75 -6.33
CA LYS A 50 -15.74 -10.48 -5.11
C LYS A 50 -16.02 -9.52 -3.96
N TYR A 51 -15.21 -8.48 -3.79
CA TYR A 51 -15.42 -7.46 -2.78
C TYR A 51 -16.67 -6.63 -3.04
N GLU A 52 -16.97 -6.29 -4.30
CA GLU A 52 -18.20 -5.58 -4.66
C GLU A 52 -19.45 -6.32 -4.18
N LYS A 53 -19.50 -7.65 -4.35
CA LYS A 53 -20.62 -8.47 -3.83
C LYS A 53 -20.75 -8.40 -2.30
N VAL A 54 -19.64 -8.28 -1.59
CA VAL A 54 -19.64 -8.12 -0.13
C VAL A 54 -20.13 -6.73 0.26
N TRP A 55 -19.65 -5.69 -0.43
CA TRP A 55 -20.06 -4.30 -0.21
C TRP A 55 -21.55 -4.09 -0.45
N GLU A 56 -22.08 -4.62 -1.55
CA GLU A 56 -23.51 -4.59 -1.87
C GLU A 56 -24.34 -5.22 -0.73
N ARG A 57 -23.91 -6.36 -0.19
CA ARG A 57 -24.57 -7.02 0.94
C ARG A 57 -24.59 -6.17 2.22
N HIS A 58 -23.60 -5.31 2.40
CA HIS A 58 -23.46 -4.43 3.57
C HIS A 58 -23.94 -3.00 3.31
N GLY A 59 -24.63 -2.75 2.19
CA GLY A 59 -25.25 -1.45 1.89
C GLY A 59 -24.30 -0.37 1.35
N ALA A 60 -23.09 -0.75 0.93
CA ALA A 60 -22.22 0.16 0.19
C ALA A 60 -22.68 0.23 -1.28
N LEU A 61 -23.06 1.44 -1.71
CA LEU A 61 -23.84 1.67 -2.92
C LEU A 61 -23.04 1.84 -4.23
N PRO A 62 -21.85 2.48 -4.27
CA PRO A 62 -21.15 2.66 -5.55
C PRO A 62 -20.32 1.42 -5.90
N LYS A 63 -20.40 1.00 -7.16
CA LYS A 63 -19.43 0.03 -7.73
C LYS A 63 -18.07 0.70 -7.88
N MET A 64 -16.99 -0.07 -8.05
CA MET A 64 -15.67 0.51 -8.26
C MET A 64 -15.59 1.42 -9.48
N GLU A 65 -16.41 1.13 -10.50
CA GLU A 65 -16.50 1.96 -11.69
C GLU A 65 -17.17 3.33 -11.42
N ASP A 66 -18.12 3.40 -10.49
CA ASP A 66 -18.71 4.68 -10.08
C ASP A 66 -17.65 5.59 -9.44
N TYR A 67 -16.75 5.01 -8.64
CA TYR A 67 -15.65 5.77 -8.05
C TYR A 67 -14.69 6.28 -9.14
N ARG A 68 -14.38 5.48 -10.16
CA ARG A 68 -13.52 5.91 -11.28
C ARG A 68 -14.07 7.11 -12.04
N THR A 69 -15.37 7.11 -12.30
CA THR A 69 -16.01 8.13 -13.12
C THR A 69 -16.37 9.40 -12.36
N LYS A 70 -16.61 9.31 -11.04
CA LYS A 70 -17.11 10.43 -10.22
C LYS A 70 -16.04 11.10 -9.36
N ILE A 71 -14.88 10.48 -9.13
CA ILE A 71 -13.83 11.09 -8.30
C ILE A 71 -13.06 12.15 -9.09
N ASN A 72 -13.07 13.39 -8.58
CA ASN A 72 -12.28 14.49 -9.13
C ASN A 72 -10.85 14.54 -8.59
N TYR A 73 -10.67 14.23 -7.30
CA TYR A 73 -9.39 14.27 -6.61
C TYR A 73 -9.18 13.01 -5.75
N LEU A 74 -7.95 12.50 -5.76
CA LEU A 74 -7.48 11.47 -4.84
C LEU A 74 -6.54 12.12 -3.84
N LEU A 75 -6.93 12.10 -2.58
CA LEU A 75 -6.06 12.48 -1.47
C LEU A 75 -5.29 11.24 -1.00
N SER A 76 -4.05 11.10 -1.44
CA SER A 76 -3.21 9.95 -1.11
C SER A 76 -2.41 10.22 0.15
N ASN A 77 -2.54 9.38 1.17
CA ASN A 77 -1.64 9.38 2.32
C ASN A 77 -0.33 8.66 1.96
N SER A 78 0.41 9.23 1.01
CA SER A 78 1.69 8.72 0.55
C SER A 78 2.62 9.86 0.18
N ASP A 79 3.91 9.57 0.12
CA ASP A 79 4.96 10.50 -0.31
C ASP A 79 5.38 10.15 -1.74
N GLU A 80 5.38 11.15 -2.64
CA GLU A 80 5.71 10.96 -4.05
C GLU A 80 7.16 10.52 -4.29
N PHE A 81 8.09 10.89 -3.40
CA PHE A 81 9.51 10.56 -3.54
C PHE A 81 9.84 9.12 -3.14
N LEU A 82 8.94 8.44 -2.44
CA LEU A 82 9.08 7.02 -2.09
C LEU A 82 8.56 6.08 -3.19
N HIS A 83 8.00 6.63 -4.26
CA HIS A 83 7.47 5.87 -5.39
C HIS A 83 8.44 5.85 -6.58
N PHE A 84 8.37 4.79 -7.38
CA PHE A 84 9.07 4.76 -8.67
C PHE A 84 8.62 5.92 -9.56
N PRO A 85 9.52 6.49 -10.38
CA PRO A 85 9.19 7.58 -11.28
C PRO A 85 8.13 7.11 -12.28
N GLN A 86 6.97 7.76 -12.24
CA GLN A 86 5.85 7.48 -13.13
C GLN A 86 5.13 8.79 -13.48
N PRO A 87 4.47 8.86 -14.64
CA PRO A 87 3.57 9.98 -14.92
C PRO A 87 2.51 10.07 -13.83
N THR A 88 2.25 11.28 -13.36
CA THR A 88 1.18 11.57 -12.40
C THR A 88 0.21 12.61 -12.98
N THR A 89 -0.92 12.81 -12.31
CA THR A 89 -1.95 13.78 -12.68
C THR A 89 -2.17 14.74 -11.52
N ALA A 90 -2.57 15.99 -11.82
CA ALA A 90 -2.93 16.97 -10.80
C ALA A 90 -4.17 16.56 -9.96
N LYS A 91 -4.88 15.50 -10.38
CA LYS A 91 -5.97 14.90 -9.58
C LYS A 91 -5.44 14.18 -8.32
N ILE A 92 -4.18 13.76 -8.30
CA ILE A 92 -3.58 13.08 -7.15
C ILE A 92 -2.88 14.13 -6.28
N VAL A 93 -3.35 14.28 -5.05
CA VAL A 93 -2.75 15.18 -4.06
C VAL A 93 -2.16 14.33 -2.93
N HIS A 94 -0.85 14.43 -2.75
CA HIS A 94 -0.12 13.72 -1.71
C HIS A 94 -0.24 14.46 -0.38
N ILE A 95 -0.97 13.88 0.57
CA ILE A 95 -1.17 14.36 1.94
C ILE A 95 -0.55 13.41 2.96
N GLY A 96 0.67 12.95 2.65
CA GLY A 96 1.43 12.03 3.49
C GLY A 96 1.58 12.53 4.92
N GLY A 97 1.32 11.64 5.88
CA GLY A 97 1.51 11.93 7.30
C GLY A 97 0.35 12.66 7.98
N ILE A 98 -0.73 13.01 7.26
CA ILE A 98 -1.88 13.71 7.85
C ILE A 98 -2.57 12.90 8.97
N THR A 99 -2.46 11.57 8.93
CA THR A 99 -3.03 10.67 9.93
C THR A 99 -2.10 10.36 11.09
N ILE A 100 -0.89 10.93 11.11
CA ILE A 100 0.07 10.72 12.19
C ILE A 100 -0.33 11.65 13.33
N PRO A 101 -0.78 11.11 14.49
CA PRO A 101 -1.11 11.94 15.63
C PRO A 101 0.16 12.57 16.22
N GLU A 102 -0.02 13.61 17.04
CA GLU A 102 1.09 14.13 17.85
C GLU A 102 1.71 13.01 18.70
N THR A 103 3.03 13.05 18.82
CA THR A 103 3.78 12.00 19.51
C THR A 103 3.48 12.04 21.00
N SER A 104 2.81 11.01 21.51
CA SER A 104 2.67 10.81 22.95
C SER A 104 4.00 10.43 23.57
N LYS A 105 4.27 10.89 24.80
CA LYS A 105 5.43 10.42 25.56
C LYS A 105 5.35 8.91 25.73
N LEU A 106 6.49 8.25 25.57
CA LEU A 106 6.63 6.83 25.80
C LEU A 106 6.38 6.51 27.29
N THR A 107 5.75 5.38 27.58
CA THR A 107 5.59 4.93 28.97
C THR A 107 6.95 4.67 29.61
N GLU A 108 7.02 4.77 30.93
CA GLU A 108 8.29 4.69 31.67
C GLU A 108 9.05 3.38 31.39
N ASP A 109 8.36 2.24 31.36
CA ASP A 109 8.97 0.93 31.08
C ASP A 109 9.67 0.88 29.71
N PHE A 110 9.03 1.42 28.66
CA PHE A 110 9.60 1.45 27.33
C PHE A 110 10.69 2.54 27.20
N ARG A 111 10.56 3.64 27.94
CA ARG A 111 11.56 4.71 27.99
C ARG A 111 12.86 4.22 28.61
N GLU A 112 12.78 3.55 29.76
CA GLU A 112 13.94 2.89 30.37
C GLU A 112 14.53 1.86 29.41
N LEU A 113 13.68 1.09 28.70
CA LEU A 113 14.16 0.13 27.71
C LEU A 113 14.96 0.82 26.57
N MET A 114 14.44 1.91 26.02
CA MET A 114 15.08 2.64 24.92
C MET A 114 16.34 3.40 25.34
N GLU A 115 16.42 3.90 26.57
CA GLU A 115 17.54 4.73 27.06
C GLU A 115 18.73 3.93 27.61
N ARG A 116 18.61 2.59 27.70
CA ARG A 116 19.68 1.72 28.19
C ARG A 116 20.91 1.74 27.29
N LYS A 117 22.07 2.05 27.89
CA LYS A 117 23.37 2.20 27.20
C LYS A 117 24.21 0.93 27.15
N ASP A 118 23.81 -0.12 27.84
CA ASP A 118 24.51 -1.42 27.95
C ASP A 118 24.26 -2.35 26.74
N ARG A 119 23.48 -1.91 25.75
CA ARG A 119 23.12 -2.67 24.56
C ARG A 119 23.23 -1.84 23.29
N ALA A 120 23.45 -2.53 22.17
CA ALA A 120 23.64 -1.88 20.87
C ALA A 120 22.37 -1.19 20.33
N GLY A 121 21.18 -1.63 20.75
CA GLY A 121 19.91 -1.04 20.33
C GLY A 121 18.70 -1.83 20.81
N VAL A 122 17.52 -1.44 20.32
CA VAL A 122 16.23 -2.05 20.63
C VAL A 122 15.59 -2.53 19.32
N VAL A 123 15.03 -3.73 19.33
CA VAL A 123 14.23 -4.26 18.22
C VAL A 123 12.75 -4.03 18.54
N TYR A 124 12.09 -3.18 17.76
CA TYR A 124 10.64 -2.98 17.85
C TYR A 124 9.92 -3.94 16.91
N ILE A 125 8.96 -4.69 17.46
CA ILE A 125 8.12 -5.62 16.71
C ILE A 125 6.66 -5.22 16.89
N SER A 126 5.98 -4.95 15.78
CA SER A 126 4.53 -4.72 15.75
C SER A 126 3.91 -5.51 14.62
N LEU A 127 2.83 -6.24 14.93
CA LEU A 127 2.08 -7.06 13.98
C LEU A 127 0.85 -6.32 13.41
N GLY A 128 0.70 -5.03 13.75
CA GLY A 128 -0.49 -4.25 13.44
C GLY A 128 -1.70 -4.63 14.31
N SER A 129 -2.81 -3.93 14.09
CA SER A 129 -4.04 -4.07 14.88
C SER A 129 -4.88 -5.30 14.51
N LEU A 130 -4.65 -5.89 13.35
CA LEU A 130 -5.46 -7.00 12.83
C LEU A 130 -5.04 -8.37 13.37
N VAL A 131 -3.80 -8.51 13.86
CA VAL A 131 -3.30 -9.80 14.36
C VAL A 131 -3.65 -9.95 15.84
N PRO A 132 -4.48 -10.94 16.22
CA PRO A 132 -4.84 -11.14 17.62
C PRO A 132 -3.67 -11.73 18.42
N THR A 133 -2.94 -10.86 19.12
CA THR A 133 -1.74 -11.24 19.90
C THR A 133 -2.08 -12.04 21.16
N THR A 134 -3.31 -11.95 21.65
CA THR A 134 -3.77 -12.64 22.87
C THR A 134 -3.86 -14.17 22.73
N ARG A 135 -4.00 -14.70 21.51
CA ARG A 135 -4.10 -16.16 21.28
C ARG A 135 -2.77 -16.83 20.87
N GLN A 136 -1.77 -16.05 20.46
CA GLN A 136 -0.55 -16.59 19.82
C GLN A 136 0.63 -16.83 20.77
N LEU A 137 0.64 -16.29 21.99
CA LEU A 137 1.81 -16.33 22.89
C LEU A 137 1.95 -17.62 23.73
N LYS A 138 1.51 -18.78 23.24
CA LYS A 138 1.89 -20.06 23.88
C LYS A 138 3.27 -20.58 23.44
N PHE A 139 3.82 -20.02 22.36
CA PHE A 139 5.12 -20.43 21.79
C PHE A 139 6.33 -19.63 22.33
N TRP A 140 6.09 -18.55 23.08
CA TRP A 140 7.12 -17.60 23.54
C TRP A 140 7.28 -17.57 25.07
N LYS A 141 6.88 -18.64 25.76
CA LYS A 141 7.12 -18.81 27.20
C LYS A 141 8.33 -19.70 27.44
#